data_AF-A0A0S3T6H3-F1
#
_entry.id   AF-A0A0S3T6H3-F1
#
_cell.length_a   1.000
_cell.length_b   1.000
_cell.length_c   1.000
_cell.angle_alpha   90.00
_cell.angle_beta   90.00
_cell.angle_gamma   90.00
#
_symmetry.space_group_name_H-M   'P 1'
#
loop_
_entity.id
_entity.type
_entity.pdbx_description
1 polymer ?
#
loop_
_entity_poly.entity_id
_entity_poly.type
_entity_poly.pdbx_seq_one_letter_code
_entity_poly.pdbx_strand_id
1 'polypeptide(L)'
;MFILFANKLRFRYPLKIPLLGLLCCVHTRSLCPYVKPINWNTSHSFVRNNPLLSLLERCQSLLQLKQIQAQMILTGFINDSFAASRLVTFCALSESQALEYCTKILYWIPEPNVFSWNVTIRGFVESG
;
A
#
# COMPACT_ATOMS: atom_id res chain seq x y z
N MET A 1 -19.57 -17.03 1.91
CA MET A 1 -18.94 -16.01 1.03
C MET A 1 -17.40 -15.91 1.18
N PHE A 2 -16.73 -16.87 1.83
CA PHE A 2 -15.25 -16.92 1.89
C PHE A 2 -14.61 -17.78 0.78
N ILE A 3 -15.39 -18.66 0.14
CA ILE A 3 -14.88 -19.66 -0.82
C ILE A 3 -14.65 -19.06 -2.22
N LEU A 4 -15.33 -17.97 -2.58
CA LEU A 4 -15.11 -17.31 -3.89
C LEU A 4 -13.80 -16.52 -3.94
N PHE A 5 -13.26 -16.09 -2.80
CA PHE A 5 -11.96 -15.41 -2.77
C PHE A 5 -10.82 -16.42 -2.99
N ALA A 6 -10.92 -17.63 -2.40
CA ALA A 6 -9.94 -18.71 -2.60
C ALA A 6 -9.81 -19.14 -4.07
N ASN A 7 -10.89 -19.08 -4.86
CA ASN A 7 -10.85 -19.45 -6.27
C ASN A 7 -10.18 -18.39 -7.18
N LYS A 8 -10.12 -17.12 -6.75
CA LYS A 8 -9.33 -16.08 -7.46
C LYS A 8 -7.85 -16.06 -7.04
N LEU A 9 -7.53 -16.67 -5.89
CA LEU A 9 -6.16 -16.82 -5.36
C LEU A 9 -5.37 -17.97 -6.01
N ARG A 10 -6.01 -18.86 -6.80
CA ARG A 10 -5.36 -20.09 -7.30
C ARG A 10 -4.63 -19.97 -8.64
N PHE A 11 -4.65 -18.83 -9.33
CA PHE A 11 -4.11 -18.80 -10.71
C PHE A 11 -2.95 -17.85 -11.03
N ARG A 12 -2.45 -16.95 -10.16
CA ARG A 12 -1.44 -15.97 -10.62
C ARG A 12 -0.35 -15.51 -9.64
N TYR A 13 0.06 -16.32 -8.67
CA TYR A 13 1.33 -16.06 -8.00
C TYR A 13 1.99 -17.36 -7.50
N PRO A 14 3.21 -17.68 -7.95
CA PRO A 14 4.04 -18.64 -7.24
C PRO A 14 4.55 -17.93 -5.98
N LEU A 15 3.89 -18.19 -4.85
CA LEU A 15 4.28 -17.72 -3.54
C LEU A 15 5.56 -18.46 -3.11
N LYS A 16 6.75 -17.92 -3.44
CA LYS A 16 7.98 -18.25 -2.69
C LYS A 16 8.13 -17.23 -1.58
N ILE A 17 7.61 -17.57 -0.41
CA ILE A 17 7.95 -16.92 0.86
C ILE A 17 9.29 -17.52 1.31
N PRO A 18 10.41 -16.76 1.40
CA PRO A 18 11.55 -17.22 2.17
C PRO A 18 11.38 -16.73 3.61
N LEU A 19 10.90 -17.63 4.47
CA LEU A 19 11.21 -17.57 5.90
C LEU A 19 12.65 -18.05 6.04
N LEU A 20 13.61 -17.11 6.18
CA LEU A 20 14.91 -17.25 6.88
C LEU A 20 15.86 -16.13 6.44
N GLY A 21 16.51 -15.48 7.40
CA GLY A 21 17.68 -14.65 7.14
C GLY A 21 17.84 -13.46 8.08
N LEU A 22 18.06 -13.73 9.38
CA LEU A 22 18.91 -12.84 10.17
C LEU A 22 20.28 -12.75 9.45
N LEU A 23 20.87 -11.56 9.42
CA LEU A 23 22.20 -11.20 8.91
C LEU A 23 22.38 -11.11 7.38
N CYS A 24 22.26 -9.88 6.86
CA CYS A 24 23.36 -9.30 6.10
C CYS A 24 23.34 -7.77 6.23
N CYS A 25 24.38 -7.24 6.86
CA CYS A 25 24.62 -5.82 6.99
C CYS A 25 25.39 -5.29 5.77
N VAL A 26 25.16 -4.01 5.49
CA VAL A 26 26.07 -3.01 4.89
C VAL A 26 26.09 -2.85 3.35
N HIS A 27 25.74 -1.61 2.96
CA HIS A 27 26.14 -0.86 1.77
C HIS A 27 25.31 -0.97 0.47
N THR A 28 24.14 -0.33 0.48
CA THR A 28 24.04 0.95 -0.25
C THR A 28 23.38 1.96 0.66
N ARG A 29 24.07 3.06 1.01
CA ARG A 29 23.42 4.26 1.52
C ARG A 29 22.65 4.90 0.36
N SER A 30 21.59 4.24 -0.12
CA SER A 30 20.53 4.98 -0.79
C SER A 30 19.82 5.70 0.35
N LEU A 31 20.07 7.01 0.47
CA LEU A 31 19.20 7.88 1.26
C LEU A 31 17.77 7.53 0.85
N CYS A 32 16.97 7.02 1.78
CA CYS A 32 15.57 6.78 1.50
C CYS A 32 15.02 8.10 0.96
N PRO A 33 14.43 8.13 -0.25
CA PRO A 33 13.82 9.35 -0.74
C PRO A 33 12.86 9.84 0.33
N TYR A 34 13.07 11.07 0.78
CA TYR A 34 12.39 11.66 1.92
C TYR A 34 10.92 11.80 1.54
N VAL A 35 10.06 10.91 2.03
CA VAL A 35 8.63 11.02 1.69
C VAL A 35 8.06 12.25 2.38
N LYS A 36 7.67 13.27 1.59
CA LYS A 36 6.92 14.42 2.12
C LYS A 36 5.72 13.90 2.92
N PRO A 37 5.56 14.33 4.18
CA PRO A 37 4.47 13.83 5.02
C PRO A 37 3.14 14.15 4.34
N ILE A 38 2.41 13.09 4.00
CA ILE A 38 1.06 13.22 3.44
C ILE A 38 0.18 13.76 4.55
N ASN A 39 -0.50 14.88 4.31
CA ASN A 39 -1.48 15.38 5.27
C ASN A 39 -2.69 14.44 5.27
N TRP A 40 -2.70 13.55 6.24
CA TRP A 40 -3.78 12.62 6.46
C TRP A 40 -4.93 13.35 7.17
N ASN A 41 -5.87 13.92 6.40
CA ASN A 41 -7.11 14.50 6.95
C ASN A 41 -8.09 13.42 7.43
N THR A 42 -7.64 12.61 8.39
CA THR A 42 -8.35 11.41 8.83
C THR A 42 -9.00 11.64 10.18
N SER A 43 -10.26 11.23 10.33
CA SER A 43 -10.89 11.08 11.65
C SER A 43 -10.01 10.19 12.53
N HIS A 44 -9.36 10.81 13.51
CA HIS A 44 -8.20 10.28 14.22
C HIS A 44 -8.48 9.00 15.06
N SER A 45 -9.76 8.67 15.29
CA SER A 45 -10.20 7.51 16.10
C SER A 45 -10.12 6.19 15.33
N PHE A 46 -10.56 6.15 14.07
CA PHE A 46 -10.56 4.91 13.28
C PHE A 46 -9.14 4.42 12.96
N VAL A 47 -8.24 5.35 12.64
CA VAL A 47 -6.82 5.03 12.35
C VAL A 47 -6.08 4.60 13.61
N ARG A 48 -6.29 5.27 14.74
CA ARG A 48 -5.57 4.96 15.99
C ARG A 48 -5.89 3.55 16.49
N ASN A 49 -7.11 3.08 16.23
CA ASN A 49 -7.53 1.73 16.61
C ASN A 49 -7.05 0.65 15.64
N ASN A 50 -6.44 1.01 14.51
CA ASN A 50 -5.99 0.06 13.50
C ASN A 50 -4.46 0.08 13.33
N PRO A 51 -3.74 -1.00 13.72
CA PRO A 51 -2.28 -1.03 13.69
C PRO A 51 -1.73 -0.91 12.26
N LEU A 52 -2.43 -1.42 11.24
CA LEU A 52 -1.96 -1.32 9.85
C LEU A 52 -2.05 0.11 9.31
N LEU A 53 -3.11 0.85 9.66
CA LEU A 53 -3.26 2.24 9.22
C LEU A 53 -2.26 3.16 9.92
N SER A 54 -2.01 2.95 11.21
CA SER A 54 -0.98 3.71 11.92
C SER A 54 0.44 3.42 11.41
N LEU A 55 0.73 2.17 11.01
CA LEU A 55 1.99 1.82 10.32
C LEU A 55 2.10 2.50 8.96
N LEU A 56 1.00 2.60 8.21
CA LEU A 56 0.97 3.29 6.92
C LEU A 56 1.29 4.78 7.04
N GLU A 57 0.82 5.44 8.10
CA GLU A 57 1.14 6.86 8.35
C GLU A 57 2.62 7.11 8.64
N ARG A 58 3.32 6.10 9.15
CA ARG A 58 4.75 6.12 9.47
C ARG A 58 5.62 5.48 8.38
N CYS A 59 5.00 5.03 7.29
CA CYS A 59 5.69 4.38 6.18
C CYS A 59 6.62 5.38 5.49
N GLN A 60 7.86 4.98 5.21
CA GLN A 60 8.87 5.84 4.58
C GLN A 60 9.45 5.25 3.29
N SER A 61 9.08 4.02 2.94
CA SER A 61 9.63 3.34 1.76
C SER A 61 8.61 2.45 1.08
N LEU A 62 8.81 2.24 -0.23
CA LEU A 62 7.99 1.31 -1.02
C LEU A 62 8.09 -0.14 -0.49
N LEU A 63 9.21 -0.51 0.14
CA LEU A 63 9.38 -1.83 0.75
C LEU A 63 8.43 -2.01 1.95
N GLN A 64 8.39 -1.03 2.87
CA GLN A 64 7.46 -1.04 4.01
C GLN A 64 6.01 -1.04 3.52
N LEU A 65 5.71 -0.27 2.47
CA LEU A 65 4.39 -0.22 1.88
C LEU A 65 3.93 -1.58 1.34
N LYS A 66 4.82 -2.30 0.63
CA LYS A 66 4.54 -3.67 0.14
C LYS A 66 4.29 -4.64 1.29
N GLN A 67 5.02 -4.52 2.39
CA GLN A 67 4.79 -5.33 3.59
C GLN A 67 3.42 -5.03 4.21
N ILE A 68 3.06 -3.76 4.33
CA ILE A 68 1.74 -3.33 4.83
C ILE A 68 0.63 -3.84 3.89
N GLN A 69 0.78 -3.70 2.57
CA GLN A 69 -0.17 -4.25 1.60
C GLN A 69 -0.36 -5.76 1.81
N ALA A 70 0.72 -6.53 1.97
CA ALA A 70 0.64 -7.96 2.19
C ALA A 70 -0.16 -8.29 3.46
N GLN A 71 0.09 -7.55 4.55
CA GLN A 71 -0.69 -7.71 5.78
C GLN A 71 -2.17 -7.32 5.60
N MET A 72 -2.47 -6.25 4.87
CA MET A 72 -3.85 -5.85 4.56
C MET A 72 -4.57 -6.90 3.72
N ILE A 73 -3.87 -7.58 2.81
CA ILE A 73 -4.44 -8.70 2.03
C ILE A 73 -4.73 -9.89 2.94
N LEU A 74 -3.76 -10.30 3.75
CA LEU A 74 -3.88 -11.47 4.63
C LEU A 74 -4.99 -11.31 5.68
N THR A 75 -5.17 -10.09 6.20
CA THR A 75 -6.20 -9.76 7.19
C THR A 75 -7.56 -9.42 6.56
N GLY A 76 -7.65 -9.35 5.22
CA GLY A 76 -8.85 -8.92 4.52
C GLY A 76 -9.13 -7.41 4.59
N PHE A 77 -8.26 -6.65 5.26
CA PHE A 77 -8.40 -5.20 5.43
C PHE A 77 -8.28 -4.42 4.11
N ILE A 78 -7.67 -5.02 3.09
CA ILE A 78 -7.61 -4.47 1.72
C ILE A 78 -9.00 -4.30 1.07
N ASN A 79 -10.03 -4.98 1.59
CA ASN A 79 -11.39 -4.86 1.08
C ASN A 79 -12.13 -3.63 1.65
N ASP A 80 -11.63 -3.03 2.73
CA ASP A 80 -12.18 -1.78 3.24
C ASP A 80 -11.75 -0.63 2.31
N SER A 81 -12.73 0.02 1.67
CA SER A 81 -12.47 1.05 0.66
C SER A 81 -11.64 2.21 1.22
N PHE A 82 -11.83 2.55 2.49
CA PHE A 82 -11.10 3.60 3.17
C PHE A 82 -9.64 3.19 3.46
N ALA A 83 -9.42 1.99 3.97
CA ALA A 83 -8.08 1.47 4.20
C ALA A 83 -7.29 1.34 2.90
N ALA A 84 -7.93 0.78 1.86
CA ALA A 84 -7.33 0.61 0.55
C ALA A 84 -7.00 1.97 -0.11
N SER A 85 -7.87 2.98 0.03
CA SER A 85 -7.60 4.31 -0.52
C SER A 85 -6.36 4.98 0.10
N ARG A 86 -6.02 4.62 1.34
CA ARG A 86 -4.82 5.15 2.00
C ARG A 86 -3.54 4.51 1.50
N LEU A 87 -3.58 3.20 1.23
CA LEU A 87 -2.49 2.51 0.53
C LEU A 87 -2.23 3.14 -0.86
N VAL A 88 -3.30 3.42 -1.61
CA VAL A 88 -3.24 4.10 -2.92
C VAL A 88 -2.65 5.50 -2.79
N THR A 89 -3.12 6.27 -1.81
CA THR A 89 -2.67 7.65 -1.56
C THR A 89 -1.17 7.71 -1.29
N PHE A 90 -0.66 6.78 -0.48
CA PHE A 90 0.78 6.70 -0.24
C PHE A 90 1.55 6.48 -1.54
N CYS A 91 1.13 5.51 -2.38
CA CYS A 91 1.82 5.22 -3.64
C CYS A 91 1.82 6.42 -4.60
N ALA A 92 0.69 7.11 -4.70
CA ALA A 92 0.49 8.21 -5.64
C ALA A 92 1.27 9.47 -5.24
N LEU A 93 1.38 9.75 -3.93
CA LEU A 93 1.97 10.98 -3.41
C LEU A 93 3.42 10.83 -2.94
N SER A 94 3.98 9.60 -2.93
CA SER A 94 5.39 9.37 -2.59
C SER A 94 6.33 10.08 -3.58
N GLU A 95 7.49 10.58 -3.14
CA GLU A 95 8.49 11.22 -4.02
C GLU A 95 8.95 10.31 -5.17
N SER A 96 9.02 9.00 -4.92
CA SER A 96 9.37 8.03 -5.96
C SER A 96 8.23 7.78 -6.96
N GLN A 97 7.08 8.47 -6.80
CA GLN A 97 5.85 8.38 -7.59
C GLN A 97 5.68 6.99 -8.19
N ALA A 98 5.44 6.01 -7.31
CA ALA A 98 5.30 4.61 -7.70
C ALA A 98 3.95 4.37 -8.41
N LEU A 99 3.65 5.17 -9.44
CA LEU A 99 2.37 5.27 -10.13
C LEU A 99 1.99 3.96 -10.81
N GLU A 100 2.96 3.22 -11.34
CA GLU A 100 2.72 1.88 -11.88
C GLU A 100 2.22 0.92 -10.78
N TYR A 101 2.81 0.99 -9.59
CA TYR A 101 2.41 0.17 -8.45
C TYR A 101 1.08 0.64 -7.84
N CYS A 102 0.84 1.95 -7.77
CA CYS A 102 -0.43 2.57 -7.39
C CYS A 102 -1.57 2.06 -8.28
N THR A 103 -1.34 2.07 -9.61
CA THR A 103 -2.29 1.61 -10.62
C THR A 103 -2.59 0.12 -10.45
N LYS A 104 -1.56 -0.70 -10.21
CA LYS A 104 -1.75 -2.12 -9.90
C LYS A 104 -2.63 -2.31 -8.67
N ILE A 105 -2.40 -1.60 -7.57
CA ILE A 105 -3.25 -1.68 -6.38
C ILE A 105 -4.72 -1.35 -6.72
N LEU A 106 -4.94 -0.25 -7.45
CA LEU A 106 -6.27 0.23 -7.85
C LEU A 106 -7.08 -0.82 -8.63
N TYR A 107 -6.44 -1.52 -9.57
CA TYR A 107 -7.09 -2.58 -10.34
C TYR A 107 -7.39 -3.85 -9.53
N TRP A 108 -6.72 -4.05 -8.39
CA TRP A 108 -6.93 -5.22 -7.54
C TRP A 108 -7.93 -4.99 -6.40
N ILE A 109 -8.20 -3.73 -6.05
CA ILE A 109 -9.24 -3.39 -5.08
C ILE A 109 -10.61 -3.70 -5.71
N PRO A 110 -11.52 -4.42 -5.02
CA PRO A 110 -12.82 -4.78 -5.58
C PRO A 110 -13.69 -3.57 -5.96
N GLU A 111 -13.67 -2.53 -5.12
CA GLU A 111 -14.47 -1.31 -5.28
C GLU A 111 -13.63 -0.08 -4.90
N PRO A 112 -12.72 0.38 -5.78
CA PRO A 112 -11.96 1.59 -5.53
C PRO A 112 -12.88 2.81 -5.52
N ASN A 113 -12.80 3.62 -4.46
CA ASN A 113 -13.60 4.83 -4.34
C ASN A 113 -13.10 5.96 -5.27
N VAL A 114 -13.97 6.93 -5.54
CA VAL A 114 -13.67 8.11 -6.39
C VAL A 114 -12.43 8.86 -5.89
N PHE A 115 -12.24 8.94 -4.58
CA PHE A 115 -11.07 9.57 -3.98
C PHE A 115 -9.76 8.89 -4.41
N SER A 116 -9.72 7.56 -4.44
CA SER A 116 -8.55 6.78 -4.87
C SER A 116 -8.17 7.09 -6.32
N TRP A 117 -9.17 7.13 -7.21
CA TRP A 117 -8.96 7.52 -8.61
C TRP A 117 -8.45 8.95 -8.75
N ASN A 118 -9.08 9.91 -8.05
CA ASN A 118 -8.68 11.32 -8.11
C ASN A 118 -7.23 11.52 -7.65
N VAL A 119 -6.83 10.85 -6.57
CA VAL A 119 -5.46 10.94 -6.05
C VAL A 119 -4.45 10.33 -7.03
N THR A 120 -4.78 9.21 -7.66
CA THR A 120 -3.90 8.62 -8.68
C THR A 120 -3.78 9.49 -9.93
N ILE A 121 -4.88 10.05 -10.43
CA ILE A 121 -4.87 11.00 -11.56
C ILE A 121 -4.01 12.21 -11.22
N ARG A 122 -4.17 12.78 -10.01
CA ARG A 122 -3.33 13.89 -9.52
C ARG A 122 -1.85 13.49 -9.50
N GLY A 123 -1.52 12.29 -9.02
CA GLY A 123 -0.16 11.77 -9.04
C GLY A 123 0.44 11.70 -10.45
N PHE A 124 -0.33 11.27 -11.45
CA PHE A 124 0.11 11.28 -12.85
C PHE A 124 0.32 12.70 -13.41
N VAL A 125 -0.59 13.63 -13.11
CA VAL A 125 -0.48 15.03 -13.54
C VAL A 125 0.74 15.71 -12.91
N GLU A 126 1.06 15.41 -11.65
CA GLU A 126 2.23 15.97 -10.95
C GLU A 126 3.57 15.33 -11.38
N SER A 127 3.54 14.19 -12.08
CA SER A 127 4.75 13.47 -12.54
C SER A 127 5.21 13.83 -13.96
N GLY A 128 4.38 14.55 -14.73
CA GLY A 128 4.68 15.00 -16.10
C GLY A 128 5.10 16.46 -16.13
#